data_AF-A0A661UYD1-F1
#
_entry.id   AF-A0A661UYD1-F1
#
_cell.length_a   1.000
_cell.length_b   1.000
_cell.length_c   1.000
_cell.angle_alpha   90.00
_cell.angle_beta   90.00
_cell.angle_gamma   90.00
#
_symmetry.space_group_name_H-M   'P 1'
#
loop_
_entity.id
_entity.type
_entity.pdbx_description
1 polymer ?
#
loop_
_entity_poly.entity_id
_entity_poly.type
_entity_poly.pdbx_seq_one_letter_code
_entity_poly.pdbx_strand_id
1 'polypeptide(L)'
;MALTNFTALTTEEKTVWSRDLWAAARNASFTMRFAGKGPNSMIQRITELTKSEKGDRAVLTLVADLEGDGVVGDYTMENNEEAIKAYDEVITIDQLRNANRLAGRMADQKSVVNFRGTSKDILAYWMADRIDQMSFLTLSGIAYTYNTSGVLRPVNPTGRNLSDLAFASDVSSPSVTRWRQWDETNGLSAGDNTAIVAADTPSWEMLVETKALMKDQYIRGIKGPGGAEYYHVFMSPQGIAKLKQDSTFLANLQNAGPRGEANPLFSGSMLTQDGLIIHEFRHVHTSATWGSGAVSGQAVLFCGAQALGMADIGLPYWDEETFDYGNQHGVSVGKIFGLLKPTFQSIYSGTSVVEDFGVLRVDTAI
;
A
#
# COMPACT_ATOMS: atom_id res chain seq x y z
N MET A 1 16.48 24.87 43.87
CA MET A 1 15.24 24.10 44.11
C MET A 1 14.78 23.52 42.79
N ALA A 2 14.73 22.19 42.66
CA ALA A 2 14.15 21.54 41.49
C ALA A 2 12.62 21.67 41.59
N LEU A 3 12.01 22.43 40.69
CA LEU A 3 10.56 22.56 40.59
C LEU A 3 10.04 21.49 39.63
N THR A 4 9.23 20.58 40.15
CA THR A 4 8.56 19.55 39.35
C THR A 4 7.44 20.21 38.55
N ASN A 5 7.62 20.32 37.24
CA ASN A 5 6.60 20.89 36.36
C ASN A 5 5.62 19.80 35.89
N PHE A 6 4.42 19.77 36.48
CA PHE A 6 3.38 18.81 36.12
C PHE A 6 2.82 19.00 34.70
N THR A 7 2.92 20.19 34.09
CA THR A 7 2.51 20.37 32.68
C THR A 7 3.55 19.84 31.69
N ALA A 8 4.82 19.79 32.08
CA ALA A 8 5.85 19.10 31.31
C ALA A 8 5.66 17.57 31.37
N LEU A 9 5.34 17.02 32.55
CA LEU A 9 5.02 15.60 32.71
C LEU A 9 3.79 15.16 31.90
N THR A 10 2.72 15.96 31.85
CA THR A 10 1.53 15.60 31.05
C THR A 10 1.74 15.71 29.55
N THR A 11 2.63 16.61 29.10
CA THR A 11 3.02 16.69 27.68
C THR A 11 3.88 15.47 27.29
N GLU A 12 4.82 15.06 28.14
CA GLU A 12 5.60 13.82 27.93
C GLU A 12 4.73 12.56 28.01
N GLU A 13 3.70 12.53 28.85
CA GLU A 13 2.72 11.43 28.84
C GLU A 13 1.96 11.40 27.51
N LYS A 14 1.45 12.55 27.03
CA LYS A 14 0.75 12.63 25.73
C LYS A 14 1.64 12.17 24.57
N THR A 15 2.93 12.52 24.55
CA THR A 15 3.86 12.06 23.51
C THR A 15 4.14 10.57 23.61
N VAL A 16 4.20 9.99 24.82
CA VAL A 16 4.29 8.54 25.00
C VAL A 16 3.02 7.84 24.50
N TRP A 17 1.84 8.34 24.86
CA TRP A 17 0.56 7.79 24.38
C TRP A 17 0.41 7.88 22.86
N SER A 18 0.83 8.99 22.26
CA SER A 18 0.81 9.14 20.79
C SER A 18 1.79 8.19 20.10
N ARG A 19 2.99 8.02 20.65
CA ARG A 19 3.98 7.07 20.15
C ARG A 19 3.47 5.63 20.24
N ASP A 20 2.89 5.26 21.36
CA ASP A 20 2.40 3.90 21.57
C ASP A 20 1.15 3.62 20.72
N LEU A 21 0.26 4.60 20.54
CA LEU A 21 -0.84 4.47 19.58
C LEU A 21 -0.30 4.27 18.17
N TRP A 22 0.73 5.02 17.78
CA TRP A 22 1.33 4.85 16.46
C TRP A 22 2.01 3.50 16.30
N ALA A 23 2.69 3.01 17.35
CA ALA A 23 3.27 1.67 17.35
C ALA A 23 2.19 0.60 17.20
N ALA A 24 1.08 0.72 17.93
CA ALA A 24 -0.07 -0.18 17.81
C ALA A 24 -0.71 -0.12 16.42
N ALA A 25 -0.95 1.08 15.89
CA ALA A 25 -1.50 1.28 14.55
C ALA A 25 -0.58 0.73 13.46
N ARG A 26 0.73 0.93 13.59
CA ARG A 26 1.73 0.40 12.65
C ARG A 26 1.80 -1.11 12.68
N ASN A 27 1.76 -1.72 13.87
CA ASN A 27 1.77 -3.17 14.01
C ASN A 27 0.47 -3.80 13.51
N ALA A 28 -0.65 -3.10 13.63
CA ALA A 28 -1.95 -3.54 13.12
C ALA A 28 -2.10 -3.35 11.60
N SER A 29 -1.44 -2.34 11.03
CA SER A 29 -1.49 -2.07 9.59
C SER A 29 -0.70 -3.13 8.81
N PHE A 30 -1.36 -3.72 7.83
CA PHE A 30 -0.76 -4.70 6.94
C PHE A 30 0.28 -4.04 6.01
N THR A 31 -0.07 -2.87 5.48
CA THR A 31 0.75 -2.10 4.53
C THR A 31 2.08 -1.66 5.15
N MET A 32 2.06 -1.29 6.43
CA MET A 32 3.24 -0.82 7.15
C MET A 32 4.35 -1.86 7.30
N ARG A 33 4.04 -3.16 7.16
CA ARG A 33 5.05 -4.23 7.17
C ARG A 33 5.94 -4.21 5.93
N PHE A 34 5.47 -3.63 4.84
CA PHE A 34 6.19 -3.49 3.56
C PHE A 34 6.81 -2.10 3.39
N ALA A 35 6.62 -1.21 4.37
CA ALA A 35 7.15 0.15 4.38
C ALA A 35 8.58 0.18 4.91
N GLY A 36 9.49 0.73 4.12
CA GLY A 36 10.88 0.96 4.51
C GLY A 36 11.43 2.24 3.92
N LYS A 37 12.57 2.70 4.43
CA LYS A 37 13.18 3.98 4.01
C LYS A 37 14.00 3.87 2.73
N GLY A 38 14.36 2.64 2.33
CA GLY A 38 15.25 2.39 1.21
C GLY A 38 14.53 2.19 -0.11
N PRO A 39 15.23 2.36 -1.24
CA PRO A 39 14.69 2.10 -2.57
C PRO A 39 14.40 0.62 -2.84
N ASN A 40 14.88 -0.31 -2.00
CA ASN A 40 14.57 -1.73 -2.11
C ASN A 40 13.26 -2.14 -1.40
N SER A 41 12.60 -1.22 -0.70
CA SER A 41 11.32 -1.49 -0.05
C SER A 41 10.18 -1.39 -1.05
N MET A 42 9.13 -2.21 -0.91
CA MET A 42 7.92 -2.05 -1.73
C MET A 42 7.35 -0.64 -1.56
N ILE A 43 7.18 -0.23 -0.31
CA ILE A 43 6.61 1.07 0.02
C ILE A 43 7.75 1.93 0.54
N GLN A 44 8.11 2.97 -0.20
CA GLN A 44 9.13 3.90 0.22
C GLN A 44 8.52 4.92 1.17
N ARG A 45 8.90 4.82 2.43
CA ARG A 45 8.44 5.70 3.50
C ARG A 45 9.37 6.90 3.61
N ILE A 46 8.84 8.07 3.29
CA ILE A 46 9.49 9.37 3.45
C ILE A 46 9.07 9.94 4.80
N THR A 47 10.03 10.05 5.73
CA THR A 47 9.78 10.53 7.09
C THR A 47 10.13 12.00 7.31
N GLU A 48 10.82 12.61 6.34
CA GLU A 48 11.35 13.96 6.45
C GLU A 48 10.87 14.79 5.27
N LEU A 49 10.52 16.05 5.54
CA LEU A 49 10.19 17.02 4.51
C LEU A 49 11.50 17.61 3.98
N THR A 50 11.69 17.53 2.67
CA THR A 50 12.80 18.21 2.02
C THR A 50 12.47 19.69 1.97
N LYS A 51 13.34 20.52 2.57
CA LYS A 51 13.22 21.98 2.52
C LYS A 51 13.50 22.46 1.10
N SER A 52 12.48 22.93 0.39
CA SER A 52 12.61 23.57 -0.92
C SER A 52 12.30 25.06 -0.81
N GLU A 53 12.84 25.88 -1.73
CA GLU A 53 12.52 27.31 -1.85
C GLU A 53 11.00 27.60 -1.99
N LYS A 54 10.21 26.58 -2.38
CA LYS A 54 8.74 26.65 -2.54
C LYS A 54 7.95 26.02 -1.37
N GLY A 55 8.57 25.79 -0.23
CA GLY A 55 7.97 25.22 0.98
C GLY A 55 8.40 23.78 1.27
N ASP A 56 8.09 23.31 2.48
CA ASP A 56 8.40 21.94 2.94
C ASP A 56 7.55 20.92 2.17
N ARG A 57 8.21 20.01 1.43
CA ARG A 57 7.53 19.00 0.58
C ARG A 57 8.13 17.62 0.82
N ALA A 58 7.29 16.59 0.78
CA ALA A 58 7.76 15.21 0.75
C ALA A 58 8.13 14.88 -0.70
N VAL A 59 9.42 14.75 -0.99
CA VAL A 59 9.92 14.47 -2.34
C VAL A 59 10.41 13.03 -2.42
N LEU A 60 9.90 12.29 -3.39
CA LEU A 60 10.39 10.99 -3.78
C LEU A 60 11.38 11.19 -4.92
N THR A 61 12.68 11.09 -4.61
CA THR A 61 13.73 11.11 -5.61
C THR A 61 14.01 9.70 -6.08
N LEU A 62 13.98 9.49 -7.39
CA LEU A 62 14.40 8.27 -8.04
C LEU A 62 15.62 8.53 -8.92
N VAL A 63 16.69 7.80 -8.64
CA VAL A 63 17.91 7.82 -9.44
C VAL A 63 17.76 6.73 -10.49
N ALA A 64 17.77 7.12 -11.76
CA ALA A 64 17.71 6.18 -12.86
C ALA A 64 19.02 5.38 -12.98
N ASP A 65 18.94 4.18 -13.53
CA ASP A 65 20.14 3.41 -13.88
C ASP A 65 20.89 4.10 -15.03
N LEU A 66 22.20 3.86 -15.09
CA LEU A 66 23.05 4.33 -16.20
C LEU A 66 22.73 3.53 -17.48
N GLU A 67 22.61 4.21 -18.61
CA GLU A 67 22.22 3.68 -19.92
C GLU A 67 23.42 3.41 -20.84
N GLY A 68 24.58 4.01 -20.58
CA GLY A 68 25.76 3.93 -21.44
C GLY A 68 26.58 2.65 -21.25
N ASP A 69 27.14 2.13 -22.35
CA ASP A 69 28.09 1.01 -22.36
C ASP A 69 29.46 1.36 -21.74
N GLY A 70 29.65 2.61 -21.30
CA GLY A 70 30.91 3.14 -20.79
C GLY A 70 31.97 3.36 -21.86
N VAL A 71 33.21 3.55 -21.42
CA VAL A 71 34.39 3.72 -22.30
C VAL A 71 35.26 2.47 -22.19
N VAL A 72 35.62 1.87 -23.33
CA VAL A 72 36.36 0.59 -23.40
C VAL A 72 37.86 0.81 -23.63
N GLY A 73 38.74 -0.04 -23.11
CA GLY A 73 40.18 -0.01 -23.41
C GLY A 73 40.92 1.20 -22.80
N ASP A 74 42.01 1.62 -23.43
CA ASP A 74 42.86 2.75 -22.95
C ASP A 74 42.30 4.13 -23.37
N TYR A 75 41.05 4.21 -23.82
CA TYR A 75 40.42 5.48 -24.19
C TYR A 75 40.13 6.34 -22.95
N THR A 76 40.29 7.65 -23.11
CA THR A 76 40.16 8.61 -22.01
C THR A 76 38.71 8.71 -21.51
N MET A 77 38.51 8.45 -20.22
CA MET A 77 37.22 8.60 -19.54
C MET A 77 36.86 10.06 -19.25
N GLU A 78 37.85 10.92 -19.05
CA GLU A 78 37.63 12.34 -18.78
C GLU A 78 36.96 13.02 -20.00
N ASN A 79 35.79 13.63 -19.80
CA ASN A 79 34.85 14.18 -20.81
C ASN A 79 33.96 13.16 -21.57
N ASN A 80 34.04 11.87 -21.25
CA ASN A 80 33.11 10.83 -21.76
C ASN A 80 32.26 10.24 -20.63
N GLU A 81 31.99 11.04 -19.60
CA GLU A 81 31.22 10.65 -18.42
C GLU A 81 29.72 10.69 -18.73
N GLU A 82 29.00 9.69 -18.23
CA GLU A 82 27.56 9.67 -18.33
C GLU A 82 26.92 10.47 -17.18
N ALA A 83 25.94 11.33 -17.53
CA ALA A 83 25.20 12.10 -16.54
C ALA A 83 24.13 11.24 -15.86
N ILE A 84 24.15 11.19 -14.52
CA ILE A 84 23.12 10.54 -13.73
C ILE A 84 21.80 11.33 -13.85
N LYS A 85 20.75 10.69 -14.36
CA LYS A 85 19.40 11.27 -14.41
C LYS A 85 18.68 11.00 -13.08
N ALA A 86 18.16 12.05 -12.45
CA ALA A 86 17.31 11.95 -11.27
C ALA A 86 15.93 12.52 -11.58
N TYR A 87 14.89 11.80 -11.18
CA TYR A 87 13.50 12.22 -11.30
C TYR A 87 12.92 12.44 -9.90
N ASP A 88 12.25 13.57 -9.71
CA ASP A 88 11.63 13.92 -8.44
C ASP A 88 10.11 14.00 -8.60
N GLU A 89 9.39 13.25 -7.76
CA GLU A 89 7.94 13.40 -7.62
C GLU A 89 7.60 13.96 -6.23
N VAL A 90 6.60 14.84 -6.18
CA VAL A 90 6.14 15.47 -4.93
C VAL A 90 4.91 14.74 -4.45
N ILE A 91 4.96 14.21 -3.22
CA ILE A 91 3.80 13.63 -2.55
C ILE A 91 3.04 14.76 -1.84
N THR A 92 1.76 14.95 -2.18
CA THR A 92 0.91 15.86 -1.42
C THR A 92 0.53 15.22 -0.08
N ILE A 93 0.45 16.04 0.97
CA ILE A 93 0.17 15.58 2.33
C ILE A 93 -1.11 16.23 2.85
N ASP A 94 -1.86 15.48 3.66
CA ASP A 94 -3.03 16.01 4.36
C ASP A 94 -3.18 15.32 5.73
N GLN A 95 -4.07 15.86 6.57
CA GLN A 95 -4.35 15.34 7.89
C GLN A 95 -5.64 14.52 7.91
N LEU A 96 -5.56 13.30 8.44
CA LEU A 96 -6.72 12.51 8.85
C LEU A 96 -6.83 12.45 10.37
N ARG A 97 -8.03 12.69 10.89
CA ARG A 97 -8.31 12.72 12.33
C ARG A 97 -9.64 12.06 12.68
N ASN A 98 -9.71 11.52 13.89
CA ASN A 98 -10.93 10.98 14.48
C ASN A 98 -10.91 11.15 15.99
N ALA A 99 -12.10 11.16 16.61
CA ALA A 99 -12.26 11.31 18.03
C ALA A 99 -13.43 10.47 18.55
N ASN A 100 -13.31 9.98 19.79
CA ASN A 100 -14.39 9.35 20.52
C ASN A 100 -14.65 10.06 21.85
N ARG A 101 -15.87 9.95 22.37
CA ARG A 101 -16.31 10.65 23.57
C ARG A 101 -17.13 9.73 24.46
N LEU A 102 -16.89 9.83 25.76
CA LEU A 102 -17.62 9.11 26.79
C LEU A 102 -18.95 9.82 27.12
N ALA A 103 -20.01 9.04 27.35
CA ALA A 103 -21.35 9.55 27.61
C ALA A 103 -21.52 10.23 28.99
N GLY A 104 -20.68 9.92 29.99
CA GLY A 104 -20.72 10.59 31.30
C GLY A 104 -20.06 9.80 32.45
N ARG A 105 -19.74 10.46 33.57
CA ARG A 105 -19.05 9.86 34.73
C ARG A 105 -19.74 8.62 35.31
N MET A 106 -21.07 8.58 35.30
CA MET A 106 -21.84 7.43 35.79
C MET A 106 -21.71 6.20 34.88
N ALA A 107 -21.44 6.38 33.59
CA ALA A 107 -21.21 5.28 32.65
C ALA A 107 -19.78 4.71 32.82
N ASP A 108 -18.81 5.57 33.09
CA ASP A 108 -17.42 5.17 33.35
C ASP A 108 -17.30 4.39 34.67
N GLN A 109 -17.95 4.86 35.74
CA GLN A 109 -17.93 4.16 37.03
C GLN A 109 -18.68 2.82 37.03
N LYS A 110 -19.69 2.66 36.17
CA LYS A 110 -20.39 1.38 35.99
C LYS A 110 -19.64 0.40 35.09
N SER A 111 -18.68 0.88 34.32
CA SER A 111 -17.87 0.09 33.39
C SER A 111 -16.57 -0.34 34.07
N VAL A 112 -16.20 -1.62 33.93
CA VAL A 112 -14.88 -2.12 34.37
C VAL A 112 -13.78 -1.75 33.35
N VAL A 113 -14.16 -1.23 32.18
CA VAL A 113 -13.26 -0.97 31.04
C VAL A 113 -12.66 0.44 31.14
N ASN A 114 -11.34 0.54 31.15
CA ASN A 114 -10.61 1.81 31.13
C ASN A 114 -10.78 2.51 29.78
N PHE A 115 -11.58 3.58 29.76
CA PHE A 115 -11.89 4.37 28.56
C PHE A 115 -10.63 4.81 27.79
N ARG A 116 -9.55 5.19 28.48
CA ARG A 116 -8.32 5.68 27.84
C ARG A 116 -7.58 4.57 27.06
N GLY A 117 -7.47 3.38 27.67
CA GLY A 117 -6.83 2.22 27.04
C GLY A 117 -7.63 1.71 25.84
N THR A 118 -8.93 1.52 26.02
CA THR A 118 -9.81 1.04 24.95
C THR A 118 -9.93 2.02 23.80
N SER A 119 -9.96 3.33 24.10
CA SER A 119 -9.96 4.36 23.06
C SER A 119 -8.69 4.32 22.23
N LYS A 120 -7.52 4.14 22.87
CA LYS A 120 -6.26 3.99 22.14
C LYS A 120 -6.30 2.80 21.18
N ASP A 121 -6.70 1.63 21.65
CA ASP A 121 -6.64 0.41 20.84
C ASP A 121 -7.62 0.49 19.66
N ILE A 122 -8.84 1.00 19.88
CA ILE A 122 -9.85 1.14 18.82
C ILE A 122 -9.45 2.23 17.81
N LEU A 123 -8.95 3.37 18.28
CA LEU A 123 -8.51 4.46 17.40
C LEU A 123 -7.25 4.08 16.61
N ALA A 124 -6.34 3.31 17.21
CA ALA A 124 -5.18 2.75 16.53
C ALA A 124 -5.59 1.80 15.40
N TYR A 125 -6.52 0.87 15.68
CA TYR A 125 -7.04 -0.05 14.67
C TYR A 125 -7.78 0.68 13.55
N TRP A 126 -8.60 1.69 13.89
CA TRP A 126 -9.29 2.51 12.89
C TRP A 126 -8.32 3.22 11.95
N MET A 127 -7.25 3.81 12.50
CA MET A 127 -6.22 4.49 11.69
C MET A 127 -5.50 3.49 10.77
N ALA A 128 -5.13 2.32 11.30
CA ALA A 128 -4.49 1.25 10.51
C ALA A 128 -5.37 0.80 9.34
N ASP A 129 -6.66 0.51 9.61
CA ASP A 129 -7.64 0.08 8.61
C ASP A 129 -7.86 1.14 7.51
N ARG A 130 -7.87 2.43 7.88
CA ARG A 130 -8.00 3.52 6.90
C ARG A 130 -6.75 3.68 6.04
N ILE A 131 -5.57 3.65 6.63
CA ILE A 131 -4.30 3.72 5.88
C ILE A 131 -4.19 2.55 4.90
N ASP A 132 -4.53 1.33 5.33
CA ASP A 132 -4.50 0.15 4.47
C ASP A 132 -5.49 0.27 3.30
N GLN A 133 -6.73 0.70 3.56
CA GLN A 133 -7.72 0.92 2.51
C GLN A 133 -7.26 1.96 1.48
N MET A 134 -6.74 3.10 1.93
CA MET A 134 -6.27 4.13 1.02
C MET A 134 -5.07 3.64 0.21
N SER A 135 -4.11 2.97 0.85
CA SER A 135 -2.90 2.47 0.16
C SER A 135 -3.23 1.50 -0.97
N PHE A 136 -4.16 0.56 -0.74
CA PHE A 136 -4.59 -0.38 -1.78
C PHE A 136 -5.45 0.27 -2.88
N LEU A 137 -6.23 1.29 -2.54
CA LEU A 137 -6.94 2.11 -3.53
C LEU A 137 -5.96 2.93 -4.39
N THR A 138 -4.91 3.52 -3.81
CA THR A 138 -3.85 4.22 -4.55
C THR A 138 -3.07 3.27 -5.46
N LEU A 139 -2.69 2.09 -4.95
CA LEU A 139 -1.97 1.07 -5.73
C LEU A 139 -2.81 0.54 -6.91
N SER A 140 -4.10 0.35 -6.71
CA SER A 140 -5.02 -0.10 -7.77
C SER A 140 -5.44 1.01 -8.75
N GLY A 141 -5.14 2.27 -8.43
CA GLY A 141 -5.52 3.44 -9.22
C GLY A 141 -7.02 3.74 -9.16
N ILE A 142 -7.64 3.55 -8.00
CA ILE A 142 -9.08 3.69 -7.78
C ILE A 142 -9.35 4.79 -6.78
N ALA A 143 -10.28 5.69 -7.13
CA ALA A 143 -10.59 6.85 -6.31
C ALA A 143 -11.14 6.46 -4.92
N TYR A 144 -10.84 7.30 -3.91
CA TYR A 144 -11.31 7.09 -2.53
C TYR A 144 -12.82 7.29 -2.32
N THR A 145 -13.55 7.65 -3.38
CA THR A 145 -15.02 7.62 -3.40
C THR A 145 -15.56 6.21 -3.30
N TYR A 146 -14.76 5.20 -3.66
CA TYR A 146 -15.11 3.79 -3.54
C TYR A 146 -14.56 3.18 -2.24
N ASN A 147 -15.25 2.16 -1.75
CA ASN A 147 -14.67 1.18 -0.84
C ASN A 147 -13.77 0.22 -1.61
N THR A 148 -12.94 -0.53 -0.90
CA THR A 148 -12.15 -1.61 -1.50
C THR A 148 -13.03 -2.71 -2.09
N SER A 149 -14.29 -2.81 -1.69
CA SER A 149 -15.28 -3.74 -2.27
C SER A 149 -15.99 -3.22 -3.53
N GLY A 150 -15.56 -2.08 -4.08
CA GLY A 150 -16.16 -1.47 -5.29
C GLY A 150 -17.48 -0.73 -5.04
N VAL A 151 -18.02 -0.78 -3.83
CA VAL A 151 -19.24 -0.05 -3.44
C VAL A 151 -18.92 1.42 -3.20
N LEU A 152 -19.76 2.32 -3.68
CA LEU A 152 -19.62 3.76 -3.45
C LEU A 152 -19.76 4.10 -1.96
N ARG A 153 -18.86 4.94 -1.43
CA ARG A 153 -18.95 5.45 -0.06
C ARG A 153 -20.11 6.45 0.06
N PRO A 154 -20.77 6.53 1.23
CA PRO A 154 -21.76 7.57 1.48
C PRO A 154 -21.12 8.97 1.35
N VAL A 155 -21.81 9.87 0.66
CA VAL A 155 -21.39 11.27 0.54
C VAL A 155 -21.78 12.00 1.81
N ASN A 156 -20.78 12.39 2.60
CA ASN A 156 -20.94 13.21 3.79
C ASN A 156 -20.67 14.69 3.47
N PRO A 157 -21.00 15.62 4.39
CA PRO A 157 -20.59 17.02 4.27
C PRO A 157 -19.07 17.15 4.09
N THR A 158 -18.65 18.22 3.42
CA THR A 158 -17.24 18.51 3.11
C THR A 158 -16.34 18.41 4.35
N GLY A 159 -15.18 17.78 4.18
CA GLY A 159 -14.19 17.53 5.23
C GLY A 159 -14.44 16.23 6.02
N ARG A 160 -15.37 15.38 5.56
CA ARG A 160 -15.68 14.07 6.16
C ARG A 160 -15.60 12.92 5.16
N ASN A 161 -15.25 13.19 3.90
CA ASN A 161 -15.02 12.17 2.90
C ASN A 161 -13.51 11.97 2.72
N LEU A 162 -13.08 10.73 2.46
CA LEU A 162 -11.69 10.46 2.10
C LEU A 162 -11.31 11.08 0.75
N SER A 163 -12.28 11.33 -0.12
CA SER A 163 -12.10 12.06 -1.37
C SER A 163 -11.81 13.55 -1.18
N ASP A 164 -12.06 14.11 0.00
CA ASP A 164 -11.78 15.52 0.30
C ASP A 164 -10.30 15.75 0.68
N LEU A 165 -9.52 14.67 0.86
CA LEU A 165 -8.10 14.74 1.17
C LEU A 165 -7.32 15.30 -0.03
N ALA A 166 -6.34 16.16 0.21
CA ALA A 166 -5.56 16.81 -0.86
C ALA A 166 -4.91 15.79 -1.82
N PHE A 167 -4.36 14.69 -1.27
CA PHE A 167 -3.73 13.61 -2.03
C PHE A 167 -4.72 12.65 -2.70
N ALA A 168 -6.03 12.85 -2.55
CA ALA A 168 -7.02 12.10 -3.33
C ALA A 168 -6.93 12.43 -4.83
N SER A 169 -6.47 13.64 -5.17
CA SER A 169 -6.27 14.07 -6.56
C SER A 169 -5.05 13.43 -7.24
N ASP A 170 -4.09 12.92 -6.44
CA ASP A 170 -2.89 12.25 -6.94
C ASP A 170 -3.15 10.80 -7.35
N VAL A 171 -4.36 10.27 -7.12
CA VAL A 171 -4.73 8.91 -7.53
C VAL A 171 -5.00 8.87 -9.03
N SER A 172 -4.06 8.29 -9.78
CA SER A 172 -4.15 8.09 -11.23
C SER A 172 -4.57 6.66 -11.58
N SER A 173 -5.27 6.51 -12.71
CA SER A 173 -5.55 5.17 -13.28
C SER A 173 -4.24 4.45 -13.59
N PRO A 174 -4.21 3.10 -13.56
CA PRO A 174 -3.06 2.33 -14.03
C PRO A 174 -2.66 2.74 -15.46
N SER A 175 -1.35 2.84 -15.70
CA SER A 175 -0.79 3.11 -17.03
C SER A 175 -1.06 1.94 -17.98
N VAL A 176 -1.15 2.22 -19.29
CA VAL A 176 -1.63 1.26 -20.32
C VAL A 176 -0.83 -0.05 -20.34
N THR A 177 0.46 0.01 -20.06
CA THR A 177 1.35 -1.15 -20.02
C THR A 177 1.38 -1.86 -18.65
N ARG A 178 0.93 -1.19 -17.58
CA ARG A 178 0.84 -1.70 -16.20
C ARG A 178 -0.55 -2.15 -15.81
N TRP A 179 -1.47 -2.19 -16.78
CA TRP A 179 -2.80 -2.75 -16.64
C TRP A 179 -2.98 -3.92 -17.59
N ARG A 180 -3.26 -5.09 -17.01
CA ARG A 180 -3.55 -6.32 -17.73
C ARG A 180 -4.82 -6.94 -17.19
N GLN A 181 -5.37 -7.87 -17.96
CA GLN A 181 -6.40 -8.78 -17.50
C GLN A 181 -5.93 -10.21 -17.79
N TRP A 182 -6.43 -11.14 -17.00
CA TRP A 182 -6.30 -12.55 -17.31
C TRP A 182 -7.47 -12.99 -18.17
N ASP A 183 -7.21 -13.70 -19.26
CA ASP A 183 -8.21 -14.36 -20.11
C ASP A 183 -7.86 -15.85 -20.15
N GLU A 184 -8.77 -16.73 -19.73
CA GLU A 184 -8.49 -18.17 -19.70
C GLU A 184 -8.13 -18.74 -21.08
N THR A 185 -8.68 -18.16 -22.15
CA THR A 185 -8.46 -18.62 -23.53
C THR A 185 -7.23 -18.00 -24.16
N ASN A 186 -7.02 -16.70 -23.94
CA ASN A 186 -5.99 -15.91 -24.65
C ASN A 186 -4.74 -15.61 -23.80
N GLY A 187 -4.75 -15.94 -22.50
CA GLY A 187 -3.67 -15.64 -21.56
C GLY A 187 -3.65 -14.18 -21.11
N LEU A 188 -2.47 -13.67 -20.77
CA LEU A 188 -2.31 -12.30 -20.29
C LEU A 188 -2.56 -11.28 -21.41
N SER A 189 -3.65 -10.52 -21.30
CA SER A 189 -4.08 -9.53 -22.31
C SER A 189 -4.12 -8.11 -21.75
N ALA A 190 -4.28 -7.12 -22.64
CA ALA A 190 -4.43 -5.72 -22.24
C ALA A 190 -5.68 -5.55 -21.37
N GLY A 191 -5.61 -4.70 -20.34
CA GLY A 191 -6.72 -4.55 -19.40
C GLY A 191 -7.98 -3.98 -20.07
N ASP A 192 -9.09 -4.69 -19.91
CA ASP A 192 -10.42 -4.29 -20.35
C ASP A 192 -11.51 -4.86 -19.42
N ASN A 193 -11.97 -4.04 -18.47
CA ASN A 193 -13.01 -4.45 -17.54
C ASN A 193 -14.32 -4.90 -18.22
N THR A 194 -14.54 -4.63 -19.51
CA THR A 194 -15.73 -5.09 -20.23
C THR A 194 -15.58 -6.49 -20.83
N ALA A 195 -14.35 -6.97 -20.99
CA ALA A 195 -14.02 -8.27 -21.57
C ALA A 195 -13.99 -9.42 -20.54
N ILE A 196 -13.86 -9.11 -19.25
CA ILE A 196 -13.77 -10.12 -18.18
C ILE A 196 -15.02 -10.99 -18.12
N VAL A 197 -14.82 -12.31 -18.21
CA VAL A 197 -15.85 -13.34 -18.04
C VAL A 197 -15.61 -14.16 -16.78
N ALA A 198 -16.63 -14.89 -16.31
CA ALA A 198 -16.55 -15.64 -15.05
C ALA A 198 -15.51 -16.78 -15.04
N ALA A 199 -15.01 -17.17 -16.20
CA ALA A 199 -13.98 -18.21 -16.35
C ALA A 199 -12.55 -17.67 -16.14
N ASP A 200 -12.36 -16.35 -16.22
CA ASP A 200 -11.07 -15.64 -16.11
C ASP A 200 -10.54 -15.58 -14.67
N THR A 201 -10.48 -16.75 -14.03
CA THR A 201 -10.05 -16.91 -12.64
C THR A 201 -8.53 -16.95 -12.54
N PRO A 202 -7.94 -16.51 -11.41
CA PRO A 202 -6.49 -16.52 -11.26
C PRO A 202 -5.93 -17.95 -11.28
N SER A 203 -4.95 -18.19 -12.15
CA SER A 203 -4.30 -19.50 -12.31
C SER A 203 -2.77 -19.40 -12.15
N TRP A 204 -2.09 -20.55 -12.13
CA TRP A 204 -0.63 -20.60 -12.14
C TRP A 204 -0.02 -19.91 -13.37
N GLU A 205 -0.62 -20.11 -14.53
CA GLU A 205 -0.16 -19.54 -15.81
C GLU A 205 -0.20 -18.00 -15.75
N MET A 206 -1.26 -17.42 -15.17
CA MET A 206 -1.36 -15.98 -14.93
C MET A 206 -0.15 -15.43 -14.16
N LEU A 207 0.27 -16.12 -13.11
CA LEU A 207 1.38 -15.69 -12.25
C LEU A 207 2.71 -15.70 -13.04
N VAL A 208 2.96 -16.74 -13.82
CA VAL A 208 4.20 -16.90 -14.59
C VAL A 208 4.28 -15.90 -15.74
N GLU A 209 3.20 -15.75 -16.51
CA GLU A 209 3.16 -14.79 -17.62
C GLU A 209 3.27 -13.35 -17.13
N THR A 210 2.59 -13.02 -16.02
CA THR A 210 2.69 -11.67 -15.44
C THR A 210 4.11 -11.39 -14.98
N LYS A 211 4.79 -12.34 -14.33
CA LYS A 211 6.19 -12.17 -13.93
C LYS A 211 7.11 -11.97 -15.13
N ALA A 212 6.90 -12.70 -16.23
CA ALA A 212 7.68 -12.50 -17.45
C ALA A 212 7.52 -11.06 -17.97
N LEU A 213 6.27 -10.58 -18.07
CA LEU A 213 5.97 -9.19 -18.46
C LEU A 213 6.64 -8.17 -17.52
N MET A 214 6.58 -8.38 -16.21
CA MET A 214 7.21 -7.48 -15.23
C MET A 214 8.73 -7.39 -15.43
N LYS A 215 9.38 -8.52 -15.76
CA LYS A 215 10.83 -8.54 -16.04
C LYS A 215 11.17 -7.89 -17.37
N ASP A 216 10.38 -8.14 -18.42
CA ASP A 216 10.58 -7.55 -19.74
C ASP A 216 10.41 -6.02 -19.71
N GLN A 217 9.51 -5.52 -18.85
CA GLN A 217 9.28 -4.09 -18.65
C GLN A 217 10.15 -3.47 -17.54
N TYR A 218 11.12 -4.23 -17.00
CA TYR A 218 12.06 -3.79 -15.98
C TYR A 218 11.42 -3.24 -14.70
N ILE A 219 10.35 -3.89 -14.22
CA ILE A 219 9.86 -3.65 -12.86
C ILE A 219 10.84 -4.30 -11.89
N ARG A 220 11.54 -3.47 -11.12
CA ARG A 220 12.57 -3.96 -10.19
C ARG A 220 11.97 -4.79 -9.07
N GLY A 221 12.41 -6.04 -8.95
CA GLY A 221 12.06 -6.89 -7.80
C GLY A 221 12.74 -6.42 -6.51
N ILE A 222 12.20 -6.84 -5.38
CA ILE A 222 12.84 -6.64 -4.07
C ILE A 222 13.99 -7.64 -3.98
N LYS A 223 15.21 -7.11 -3.84
CA LYS A 223 16.42 -7.93 -3.74
C LYS A 223 16.44 -8.65 -2.39
N GLY A 224 16.38 -9.98 -2.43
CA GLY A 224 16.54 -10.86 -1.30
C GLY A 224 17.93 -11.49 -1.20
N PRO A 225 18.13 -12.42 -0.26
CA PRO A 225 19.41 -13.11 -0.08
C PRO A 225 19.87 -13.82 -1.36
N GLY A 226 21.16 -13.72 -1.68
CA GLY A 226 21.73 -14.36 -2.87
C GLY A 226 21.39 -13.67 -4.20
N GLY A 227 20.86 -12.45 -4.18
CA GLY A 227 20.52 -11.70 -5.40
C GLY A 227 19.21 -12.15 -6.06
N ALA A 228 18.42 -13.00 -5.38
CA ALA A 228 17.10 -13.37 -5.83
C ALA A 228 16.16 -12.15 -5.81
N GLU A 229 15.37 -12.01 -6.86
CA GLU A 229 14.35 -10.96 -6.97
C GLU A 229 12.99 -11.51 -6.57
N TYR A 230 12.37 -10.85 -5.59
CA TYR A 230 11.04 -11.17 -5.12
C TYR A 230 10.04 -10.09 -5.51
N TYR A 231 8.85 -10.51 -5.91
CA TYR A 231 7.70 -9.62 -6.09
C TYR A 231 6.61 -10.02 -5.10
N HIS A 232 5.90 -9.04 -4.59
CA HIS A 232 4.76 -9.27 -3.72
C HIS A 232 3.48 -9.22 -4.54
N VAL A 233 2.66 -10.26 -4.42
CA VAL A 233 1.37 -10.35 -5.10
C VAL A 233 0.29 -10.26 -4.05
N PHE A 234 -0.62 -9.29 -4.19
CA PHE A 234 -1.77 -9.14 -3.31
C PHE A 234 -3.04 -9.57 -4.01
N MET A 235 -3.76 -10.48 -3.38
CA MET A 235 -5.01 -11.03 -3.90
C MET A 235 -6.10 -10.98 -2.83
N SER A 236 -7.35 -10.90 -3.28
CA SER A 236 -8.49 -11.01 -2.37
C SER A 236 -8.62 -12.46 -1.85
N PRO A 237 -9.26 -12.67 -0.68
CA PRO A 237 -9.51 -14.03 -0.16
C PRO A 237 -10.24 -14.94 -1.16
N GLN A 238 -11.19 -14.41 -1.92
CA GLN A 238 -11.93 -15.17 -2.93
C GLN A 238 -11.03 -15.54 -4.12
N GLY A 239 -10.18 -14.61 -4.56
CA GLY A 239 -9.17 -14.88 -5.58
C GLY A 239 -8.19 -15.97 -5.19
N ILE A 240 -7.73 -15.97 -3.94
CA ILE A 240 -6.85 -17.04 -3.44
C ILE A 240 -7.57 -18.37 -3.32
N ALA A 241 -8.87 -18.37 -2.98
CA ALA A 241 -9.66 -19.60 -2.99
C ALA A 241 -9.72 -20.23 -4.39
N LYS A 242 -9.90 -19.40 -5.44
CA LYS A 242 -9.83 -19.85 -6.84
C LYS A 242 -8.44 -20.34 -7.22
N LEU A 243 -7.39 -19.60 -6.88
CA LEU A 243 -6.01 -20.02 -7.16
C LEU A 243 -5.65 -21.35 -6.48
N LYS A 244 -6.13 -21.59 -5.26
CA LYS A 244 -5.92 -22.87 -4.55
C LYS A 244 -6.67 -24.04 -5.19
N GLN A 245 -7.73 -23.76 -5.96
CA GLN A 245 -8.49 -24.78 -6.70
C GLN A 245 -7.89 -25.07 -8.08
N ASP A 246 -6.98 -24.23 -8.57
CA ASP A 246 -6.28 -24.48 -9.82
C ASP A 246 -5.46 -25.77 -9.74
N SER A 247 -5.64 -26.62 -10.75
CA SER A 247 -5.02 -27.94 -10.82
C SER A 247 -3.50 -27.86 -10.95
N THR A 248 -2.99 -26.89 -11.72
CA THR A 248 -1.54 -26.72 -11.91
C THR A 248 -0.90 -26.19 -10.63
N PHE A 249 -1.50 -25.18 -10.00
CA PHE A 249 -1.05 -24.65 -8.71
C PHE A 249 -1.05 -25.73 -7.62
N LEU A 250 -2.12 -26.51 -7.51
CA LEU A 250 -2.24 -27.58 -6.52
C LEU A 250 -1.22 -28.71 -6.76
N ALA A 251 -1.01 -29.10 -8.02
CA ALA A 251 0.00 -30.08 -8.38
C ALA A 251 1.42 -29.61 -8.01
N ASN A 252 1.74 -28.35 -8.25
CA ASN A 252 3.03 -27.75 -7.87
C ASN A 252 3.24 -27.80 -6.35
N LEU A 253 2.23 -27.40 -5.58
CA LEU A 253 2.29 -27.41 -4.12
C LEU A 253 2.40 -28.83 -3.54
N GLN A 254 1.69 -29.80 -4.13
CA GLN A 254 1.77 -31.20 -3.73
C GLN A 254 3.11 -31.83 -4.06
N ASN A 255 3.75 -31.49 -5.17
CA ASN A 255 5.00 -32.14 -5.58
C ASN A 255 6.25 -31.49 -4.98
N ALA A 256 6.26 -30.16 -4.85
CA ALA A 256 7.45 -29.41 -4.40
C ALA A 256 7.39 -28.94 -2.93
N GLY A 257 6.21 -28.92 -2.30
CA GLY A 257 6.05 -28.45 -0.92
C GLY A 257 6.72 -29.34 0.13
N PRO A 258 7.18 -28.78 1.26
CA PRO A 258 7.74 -29.58 2.36
C PRO A 258 6.69 -30.57 2.88
N ARG A 259 7.13 -31.78 3.25
CA ARG A 259 6.23 -32.81 3.78
C ARG A 259 5.94 -32.55 5.26
N GLY A 260 4.67 -32.51 5.66
CA GLY A 260 4.24 -32.33 7.05
C GLY A 260 3.56 -30.98 7.32
N GLU A 261 3.41 -30.62 8.60
CA GLU A 261 2.65 -29.44 9.06
C GLU A 261 3.18 -28.10 8.54
N ALA A 262 4.46 -28.05 8.16
CA ALA A 262 5.08 -26.88 7.55
C ALA A 262 4.67 -26.66 6.07
N ASN A 263 3.94 -27.60 5.46
CA ASN A 263 3.44 -27.41 4.10
C ASN A 263 2.46 -26.23 4.07
N PRO A 264 2.63 -25.26 3.14
CA PRO A 264 1.68 -24.15 2.96
C PRO A 264 0.23 -24.59 2.76
N LEU A 265 0.01 -25.83 2.27
CA LEU A 265 -1.32 -26.43 2.17
C LEU A 265 -2.03 -26.56 3.53
N PHE A 266 -1.29 -26.84 4.60
CA PHE A 266 -1.84 -27.07 5.95
C PHE A 266 -1.66 -25.87 6.87
N SER A 267 -0.52 -25.20 6.79
CA SER A 267 -0.21 -24.05 7.65
C SER A 267 -1.00 -22.79 7.27
N GLY A 268 -1.55 -22.73 6.05
CA GLY A 268 -2.17 -21.52 5.50
C GLY A 268 -1.18 -20.35 5.37
N SER A 269 0.13 -20.63 5.44
CA SER A 269 1.18 -19.61 5.39
C SER A 269 1.27 -18.97 4.00
N MET A 270 1.95 -17.81 3.93
CA MET A 270 2.27 -17.13 2.67
C MET A 270 2.89 -18.10 1.66
N LEU A 271 2.29 -18.15 0.47
CA LEU A 271 2.72 -19.02 -0.61
C LEU A 271 3.78 -18.25 -1.41
N THR A 272 5.01 -18.75 -1.39
CA THR A 272 6.07 -18.23 -2.26
C THR A 272 6.31 -19.23 -3.38
N GLN A 273 6.06 -18.83 -4.62
CA GLN A 273 6.29 -19.69 -5.79
C GLN A 273 6.90 -18.85 -6.91
N ASP A 274 7.96 -19.37 -7.53
CA ASP A 274 8.71 -18.67 -8.59
C ASP A 274 9.09 -17.22 -8.23
N GLY A 275 9.55 -16.97 -7.00
CA GLY A 275 9.93 -15.62 -6.53
C GLY A 275 8.74 -14.66 -6.31
N LEU A 276 7.50 -15.11 -6.50
CA LEU A 276 6.29 -14.36 -6.16
C LEU A 276 5.85 -14.72 -4.74
N ILE A 277 5.77 -13.73 -3.86
CA ILE A 277 5.28 -13.88 -2.49
C ILE A 277 3.81 -13.47 -2.49
N ILE A 278 2.91 -14.45 -2.41
CA ILE A 278 1.47 -14.25 -2.49
C ILE A 278 0.90 -13.97 -1.10
N HIS A 279 0.18 -12.87 -1.01
CA HIS A 279 -0.44 -12.36 0.21
C HIS A 279 -1.95 -12.31 0.05
N GLU A 280 -2.64 -12.89 1.04
CA GLU A 280 -4.08 -12.74 1.19
C GLU A 280 -4.39 -11.44 1.92
N PHE A 281 -5.17 -10.56 1.29
CA PHE A 281 -5.61 -9.35 1.96
C PHE A 281 -7.01 -8.88 1.55
N ARG A 282 -7.84 -8.56 2.55
CA ARG A 282 -9.24 -8.18 2.36
C ARG A 282 -9.46 -6.83 1.67
N HIS A 283 -8.46 -5.96 1.66
CA HIS A 283 -8.55 -4.61 1.09
C HIS A 283 -8.01 -4.51 -0.33
N VAL A 284 -7.59 -5.63 -0.93
CA VAL A 284 -7.44 -5.72 -2.38
C VAL A 284 -8.76 -5.36 -3.03
N HIS A 285 -8.72 -4.53 -4.07
CA HIS A 285 -9.94 -4.01 -4.66
C HIS A 285 -10.72 -5.14 -5.35
N THR A 286 -12.01 -5.21 -5.08
CA THR A 286 -12.97 -6.09 -5.75
C THR A 286 -14.14 -5.29 -6.30
N SER A 287 -14.82 -5.85 -7.29
CA SER A 287 -16.03 -5.30 -7.89
C SER A 287 -17.00 -6.42 -8.19
N ALA A 288 -18.30 -6.14 -8.12
CA ALA A 288 -19.36 -7.09 -8.47
C ALA A 288 -19.92 -6.89 -9.89
N THR A 289 -19.35 -5.96 -10.67
CA THR A 289 -19.96 -5.47 -11.90
C THR A 289 -18.99 -5.39 -13.07
N TRP A 290 -18.00 -6.28 -13.13
CA TRP A 290 -17.11 -6.35 -14.29
C TRP A 290 -17.73 -7.19 -15.42
N GLY A 291 -17.25 -6.98 -16.63
CA GLY A 291 -17.77 -7.60 -17.84
C GLY A 291 -19.21 -7.22 -18.17
N SER A 292 -19.73 -7.79 -19.26
CA SER A 292 -21.15 -7.64 -19.62
C SER A 292 -22.09 -8.41 -18.68
N GLY A 293 -21.57 -9.37 -17.92
CA GLY A 293 -22.35 -10.29 -17.08
C GLY A 293 -22.47 -9.91 -15.61
N ALA A 294 -22.00 -8.74 -15.19
CA ALA A 294 -21.85 -8.39 -13.77
C ALA A 294 -21.05 -9.46 -13.00
N VAL A 295 -19.89 -9.80 -13.56
CA VAL A 295 -18.93 -10.74 -13.02
C VAL A 295 -18.27 -10.11 -11.80
N SER A 296 -18.18 -10.90 -10.73
CA SER A 296 -17.37 -10.53 -9.57
C SER A 296 -15.90 -10.69 -9.93
N GLY A 297 -15.12 -9.65 -9.69
CA GLY A 297 -13.70 -9.66 -9.99
C GLY A 297 -12.87 -8.92 -8.96
N GLN A 298 -11.56 -9.07 -9.08
CA GLN A 298 -10.55 -8.46 -8.22
C GLN A 298 -9.43 -7.82 -9.04
N ALA A 299 -8.83 -6.78 -8.48
CA ALA A 299 -7.63 -6.17 -9.01
C ALA A 299 -6.42 -6.77 -8.30
N VAL A 300 -5.82 -7.80 -8.88
CA VAL A 300 -4.58 -8.41 -8.37
C VAL A 300 -3.44 -7.42 -8.54
N LEU A 301 -2.70 -7.15 -7.48
CA LEU A 301 -1.59 -6.19 -7.49
C LEU A 301 -0.27 -6.93 -7.39
N PHE A 302 0.56 -6.76 -8.41
CA PHE A 302 1.94 -7.19 -8.43
C PHE A 302 2.83 -6.01 -8.11
N CYS A 303 3.52 -6.06 -6.98
CA CYS A 303 4.32 -4.98 -6.46
C CYS A 303 5.80 -5.39 -6.38
N GLY A 304 6.64 -4.63 -7.08
CA GLY A 304 8.09 -4.64 -6.94
C GLY A 304 8.57 -3.63 -5.89
N ALA A 305 9.83 -3.23 -6.01
CA ALA A 305 10.41 -2.18 -5.21
C ALA A 305 9.83 -0.81 -5.61
N GLN A 306 9.64 0.08 -4.63
CA GLN A 306 9.08 1.44 -4.82
C GLN A 306 7.73 1.45 -5.56
N ALA A 307 6.85 0.49 -5.27
CA ALA A 307 5.48 0.44 -5.81
C ALA A 307 4.58 1.56 -5.26
N LEU A 308 4.86 2.07 -4.06
CA LEU A 308 4.11 3.17 -3.44
C LEU A 308 5.06 4.10 -2.68
N GLY A 309 4.88 5.40 -2.87
CA GLY A 309 5.46 6.44 -2.03
C GLY A 309 4.50 6.76 -0.87
N MET A 310 5.01 6.66 0.36
CA MET A 310 4.26 7.06 1.55
C MET A 310 4.99 8.19 2.28
N ALA A 311 4.39 9.37 2.31
CA ALA A 311 4.83 10.46 3.17
C ALA A 311 4.25 10.25 4.57
N ASP A 312 5.11 10.00 5.56
CA ASP A 312 4.72 9.80 6.95
C ASP A 312 5.43 10.83 7.83
N ILE A 313 4.78 11.99 8.00
CA ILE A 313 5.41 13.17 8.58
C ILE A 313 5.01 13.34 10.05
N GLY A 314 6.02 13.42 10.92
CA GLY A 314 5.84 13.64 12.35
C GLY A 314 5.14 12.50 13.09
N LEU A 315 5.02 12.62 14.41
CA LEU A 315 4.22 11.71 15.22
C LEU A 315 2.74 12.07 15.10
N PRO A 316 1.80 11.11 15.23
CA PRO A 316 0.41 11.48 15.43
C PRO A 316 0.27 12.33 16.69
N TYR A 317 -0.72 13.21 16.71
CA TYR A 317 -1.09 13.90 17.94
C TYR A 317 -2.13 13.07 18.69
N TRP A 318 -2.05 13.12 20.02
CA TRP A 318 -3.01 12.53 20.95
C TRP A 318 -3.46 13.65 21.88
N ASP A 319 -4.74 13.99 21.80
CA ASP A 319 -5.33 15.03 22.64
C ASP A 319 -6.54 14.53 23.41
N GLU A 320 -6.53 14.87 24.70
CA GLU A 320 -7.61 14.58 25.64
C GLU A 320 -8.26 15.89 26.03
N GLU A 321 -9.59 15.94 25.93
CA GLU A 321 -10.38 17.08 26.34
C GLU A 321 -11.57 16.64 27.19
N THR A 322 -11.88 17.45 28.20
CA THR A 322 -13.05 17.24 29.05
C THR A 322 -14.18 18.17 28.65
N PHE A 323 -15.36 17.60 28.46
CA PHE A 323 -16.57 18.32 28.12
C PHE A 323 -17.59 18.24 29.25
N ASP A 324 -18.59 19.12 29.21
CA ASP A 324 -19.69 19.17 30.19
C ASP A 324 -19.17 19.25 31.64
N TYR A 325 -18.38 20.29 31.94
CA TYR A 325 -17.81 20.53 33.27
C TYR A 325 -17.03 19.32 33.84
N GLY A 326 -16.37 18.55 32.98
CA GLY A 326 -15.60 17.37 33.38
C GLY A 326 -16.42 16.10 33.55
N ASN A 327 -17.69 16.10 33.17
CA ASN A 327 -18.55 14.92 33.19
C ASN A 327 -18.23 13.97 32.04
N GLN A 328 -17.73 14.47 30.91
CA GLN A 328 -17.44 13.68 29.72
C GLN A 328 -15.97 13.83 29.30
N HIS A 329 -15.33 12.70 29.02
CA HIS A 329 -13.96 12.65 28.51
C HIS A 329 -13.99 12.34 27.01
N GLY A 330 -13.22 13.10 26.22
CA GLY A 330 -13.00 12.86 24.80
C GLY A 330 -11.53 12.63 24.50
N VAL A 331 -11.26 11.70 23.59
CA VAL A 331 -9.92 11.44 23.05
C VAL A 331 -9.97 11.71 21.56
N SER A 332 -9.02 12.48 21.06
CA SER A 332 -8.82 12.72 19.64
C SER A 332 -7.42 12.30 19.20
N VAL A 333 -7.34 11.77 18.00
CA VAL A 333 -6.09 11.46 17.33
C VAL A 333 -6.11 11.96 15.90
N GLY A 334 -4.95 12.33 15.39
CA GLY A 334 -4.78 12.57 13.98
C GLY A 334 -3.34 12.42 13.53
N LYS A 335 -3.19 12.18 12.23
CA LYS A 335 -1.91 11.95 11.58
C LYS A 335 -1.87 12.70 10.27
N ILE A 336 -0.72 13.32 9.99
CA ILE A 336 -0.40 13.87 8.68
C ILE A 336 0.31 12.78 7.88
N PHE A 337 -0.21 12.49 6.69
CA PHE A 337 0.39 11.55 5.76
C PHE A 337 -0.03 11.85 4.31
N GLY A 338 0.64 11.22 3.36
CA GLY A 338 0.33 11.30 1.93
C GLY A 338 0.68 10.00 1.24
N LEU A 339 -0.02 9.70 0.15
CA LEU A 339 0.17 8.49 -0.64
C LEU A 339 0.25 8.87 -2.11
N LEU A 340 1.26 8.38 -2.81
CA LEU A 340 1.45 8.59 -4.24
C LEU A 340 1.93 7.28 -4.87
N LYS A 341 1.31 6.90 -5.97
CA LYS A 341 1.82 5.82 -6.83
C LYS A 341 2.84 6.44 -7.78
N PRO A 342 4.13 6.07 -7.69
CA PRO A 342 5.16 6.78 -8.42
C PRO A 342 5.16 6.45 -9.91
N THR A 343 5.30 7.49 -10.74
CA THR A 343 5.31 7.37 -12.19
C THR A 343 6.58 7.95 -12.79
N PHE A 344 7.29 7.14 -13.57
CA PHE A 344 8.54 7.58 -14.20
C PHE A 344 8.56 7.22 -15.68
N GLN A 345 9.40 7.93 -16.43
CA GLN A 345 9.60 7.61 -17.84
C GLN A 345 10.30 6.25 -17.94
N SER A 346 9.65 5.31 -18.62
CA SER A 346 10.24 4.01 -18.92
C SER A 346 11.01 4.11 -20.24
N ILE A 347 12.25 3.63 -20.24
CA ILE A 347 13.04 3.48 -21.47
C ILE A 347 12.64 2.23 -22.26
N TYR A 348 11.96 1.27 -21.61
CA TYR A 348 11.65 -0.06 -22.15
C TYR A 348 10.32 -0.14 -22.89
N SER A 349 9.41 0.82 -22.70
CA SER A 349 8.09 0.84 -23.36
C SER A 349 7.98 1.80 -24.54
N GLY A 350 9.11 2.33 -24.99
CA GLY A 350 9.20 3.35 -26.04
C GLY A 350 9.48 4.73 -25.44
N THR A 351 10.36 5.47 -26.12
CA THR A 351 10.87 6.76 -25.66
C THR A 351 9.72 7.71 -25.29
N SER A 352 9.69 8.16 -24.02
CA SER A 352 8.80 9.21 -23.47
C SER A 352 7.43 8.80 -22.90
N VAL A 353 7.15 7.51 -22.64
CA VAL A 353 5.92 7.12 -21.92
C VAL A 353 6.16 7.10 -20.40
N VAL A 354 5.36 7.87 -19.65
CA VAL A 354 5.33 7.84 -18.18
C VAL A 354 4.49 6.65 -17.74
N GLU A 355 5.10 5.76 -16.96
CA GLU A 355 4.49 4.50 -16.51
C GLU A 355 4.59 4.34 -15.00
N ASP A 356 3.73 3.50 -14.45
CA ASP A 356 3.83 3.13 -13.04
C ASP A 356 5.12 2.33 -12.80
N PHE A 357 5.91 2.79 -11.83
CA PHE A 357 7.29 2.34 -11.66
C PHE A 357 7.40 0.91 -11.09
N GLY A 358 6.69 0.68 -9.98
CA GLY A 358 6.85 -0.53 -9.18
C GLY A 358 5.60 -1.39 -9.09
N VAL A 359 4.50 -1.03 -9.77
CA VAL A 359 3.22 -1.75 -9.66
C VAL A 359 2.68 -2.16 -11.02
N LEU A 360 2.13 -3.36 -11.08
CA LEU A 360 1.35 -3.87 -12.20
C LEU A 360 0.04 -4.44 -11.66
N ARG A 361 -1.07 -4.05 -12.28
CA ARG A 361 -2.41 -4.53 -11.92
C ARG A 361 -2.89 -5.53 -12.97
N VAL A 362 -3.34 -6.70 -12.50
CA VAL A 362 -4.01 -7.72 -13.30
C VAL A 362 -5.44 -7.89 -12.80
N ASP A 363 -6.42 -7.64 -13.66
CA ASP A 363 -7.82 -7.87 -13.31
C ASP A 363 -8.23 -9.31 -13.63
N THR A 364 -8.90 -9.97 -12.67
CA THR A 364 -9.37 -11.36 -12.80
C THR A 364 -10.78 -11.50 -12.25
N ALA A 365 -11.52 -12.51 -12.69
CA ALA A 365 -12.76 -12.97 -12.05
C ALA A 365 -12.45 -13.70 -10.72
N ILE A 366 -13.44 -13.74 -9.82
CA ILE A 366 -13.37 -14.41 -8.50
C ILE A 366 -14.59 -15.24 -8.17
#